data_AF-A0A7C1ZZV7-F1
#
_entry.id   AF-A0A7C1ZZV7-F1
#
_cell.length_a   1.000
_cell.length_b   1.000
_cell.length_c   1.000
_cell.angle_alpha   90.00
_cell.angle_beta   90.00
_cell.angle_gamma   90.00
#
_symmetry.space_group_name_H-M   'P 1'
#
loop_
_entity.id
_entity.type
_entity.pdbx_description
1 polymer ?
#
loop_
_entity_poly.entity_id
_entity_poly.type
_entity_poly.pdbx_seq_one_letter_code
_entity_poly.pdbx_strand_id
1 'polypeptide(L)' 'MIDIGRVCTKIAGREAGNKCVIVDIIDKNYVVVSGPNVKRRRCNIKHLEFHPDVKKIEKDASDEKIKRLLS' A
#
# COMPACT_ATOMS: atom_id res chain seq x y z
N MET A 1 -5.85 -2.01 -12.94
CA MET A 1 -4.56 -2.73 -12.89
C MET A 1 -3.92 -2.49 -11.54
N ILE A 2 -3.63 -3.55 -10.79
CA ILE A 2 -2.94 -3.43 -9.51
C ILE A 2 -1.46 -3.53 -9.84
N ASP A 3 -0.72 -2.48 -9.52
CA ASP A 3 0.70 -2.35 -9.83
C ASP A 3 1.47 -1.92 -8.59
N ILE A 4 2.75 -2.25 -8.56
CA ILE A 4 3.64 -1.85 -7.47
C ILE A 4 3.74 -0.33 -7.45
N GLY A 5 3.62 0.26 -6.26
CA GLY A 5 3.64 1.70 -6.07
C GLY A 5 2.31 2.42 -6.25
N ARG A 6 1.23 1.68 -6.49
CA ARG A 6 -0.12 2.24 -6.46
C ARG A 6 -0.48 2.68 -5.05
N VAL A 7 -0.97 3.92 -4.90
CA VAL A 7 -1.41 4.46 -3.62
C VAL A 7 -2.78 3.91 -3.28
N CYS A 8 -2.94 3.48 -2.04
CA CYS A 8 -4.17 2.88 -1.52
C CYS A 8 -4.51 3.52 -0.18
N THR A 9 -5.79 3.65 0.12
CA THR A 9 -6.25 3.98 1.47
C THR A 9 -6.93 2.77 2.06
N LYS A 10 -6.60 2.44 3.29
CA LYS A 10 -7.27 1.33 3.96
C LYS A 10 -8.64 1.81 4.42
N ILE A 11 -9.71 1.15 3.96
CA ILE A 11 -11.10 1.54 4.33
C ILE A 11 -11.59 0.79 5.57
N ALA A 12 -10.96 -0.34 5.92
CA ALA A 12 -11.44 -1.22 6.99
C ALA A 12 -10.31 -1.71 7.92
N GLY A 13 -10.63 -1.87 9.20
CA GLY A 13 -9.74 -2.40 10.25
C GLY A 13 -9.08 -1.32 11.12
N ARG A 14 -8.14 -1.72 11.97
CA ARG A 14 -7.48 -0.83 12.95
C ARG A 14 -6.73 0.37 12.35
N GLU A 15 -6.30 0.24 11.11
CA GLU A 15 -5.58 1.29 10.37
C GLU A 15 -6.44 1.94 9.27
N ALA A 16 -7.77 1.79 9.35
CA ALA A 16 -8.69 2.45 8.43
C ALA A 16 -8.48 3.98 8.42
N GLY A 17 -8.60 4.60 7.25
CA GLY A 17 -8.36 6.02 7.02
C GLY A 17 -6.89 6.38 6.72
N ASN A 18 -5.95 5.44 6.89
CA ASN A 18 -4.54 5.69 6.60
C ASN A 18 -4.18 5.36 5.15
N LYS A 19 -3.35 6.24 4.56
CA LYS A 19 -2.75 6.02 3.24
C LYS A 19 -1.60 5.03 3.33
N CYS A 20 -1.47 4.21 2.29
CA CYS A 20 -0.43 3.20 2.13
C CYS A 20 -0.11 3.03 0.65
N VAL A 21 1.00 2.35 0.35
CA VAL A 21 1.39 1.98 -1.02
C VAL A 21 1.51 0.46 -1.11
N ILE A 22 1.26 -0.08 -2.30
CA ILE A 22 1.51 -1.49 -2.60
C ILE A 22 3.01 -1.66 -2.85
N VAL A 23 3.67 -2.45 -2.01
CA VAL A 23 5.11 -2.75 -2.18
C VAL A 23 5.34 -4.08 -2.89
N ASP A 24 4.36 -4.97 -2.82
CA ASP A 24 4.44 -6.30 -3.39
C ASP A 24 3.04 -6.84 -3.70
N ILE A 25 2.93 -7.66 -4.73
CA ILE A 25 1.69 -8.31 -5.15
C ILE A 25 1.90 -9.81 -4.99
N ILE A 26 1.22 -10.41 -4.02
CA ILE A 26 1.32 -11.85 -3.75
C ILE A 26 0.40 -12.60 -4.71
N ASP A 27 -0.84 -12.12 -4.83
CA ASP A 27 -1.92 -12.77 -5.55
C ASP A 27 -2.89 -11.73 -6.11
N LYS A 28 -3.82 -12.17 -6.96
CA LYS A 28 -4.91 -11.32 -7.47
C LYS A 28 -5.76 -10.69 -6.35
N ASN A 29 -5.84 -11.33 -5.19
CA ASN A 29 -6.64 -10.85 -4.05
C ASN A 29 -5.81 -10.28 -2.90
N TYR A 30 -4.50 -10.54 -2.86
CA TYR A 30 -3.66 -10.19 -1.72
C TYR A 30 -2.44 -9.41 -2.15
N VAL A 31 -2.23 -8.30 -1.47
CA VAL A 31 -1.11 -7.40 -1.69
C VAL A 31 -0.39 -7.15 -0.38
N VAL A 32 0.90 -6.89 -0.45
CA VAL A 32 1.66 -6.34 0.67
C VAL A 32 1.58 -4.84 0.56
N VAL A 33 1.08 -4.21 1.62
CA VAL A 33 1.05 -2.75 1.74
C VAL A 33 2.03 -2.33 2.81
N SER A 34 2.62 -1.15 2.64
CA SER A 34 3.34 -0.44 3.70
C SER A 34 3.03 1.05 3.61
N GLY A 35 3.13 1.75 4.73
CA GLY A 35 2.83 3.18 4.85
C GLY A 35 3.41 3.77 6.12
N PRO A 36 3.34 5.11 6.29
CA PRO A 36 3.88 5.79 7.46
C PRO A 36 3.19 5.35 8.77
N ASN A 37 1.87 5.17 8.71
CA ASN A 37 1.01 4.71 9.82
C ASN A 37 0.49 3.28 9.61
N VAL A 38 0.87 2.63 8.50
CA VAL A 38 0.44 1.27 8.14
C VAL A 38 1.65 0.36 8.17
N LYS A 39 1.67 -0.59 9.10
CA LYS A 39 2.78 -1.56 9.18
C LYS A 39 2.79 -2.43 7.94
N ARG A 40 3.99 -2.81 7.50
CA ARG A 40 4.19 -3.72 6.38
C ARG A 40 3.51 -5.07 6.66
N ARG A 41 2.42 -5.34 5.93
CA ARG A 41 1.66 -6.60 6.08
C ARG A 41 0.86 -6.94 4.83
N ARG A 42 0.51 -8.23 4.73
CA ARG A 42 -0.46 -8.71 3.76
C ARG A 42 -1.86 -8.17 4.07
N CYS A 43 -2.48 -7.52 3.10
CA CYS A 43 -3.86 -7.07 3.15
C CYS A 43 -4.63 -7.60 1.94
N ASN A 44 -5.93 -7.82 2.14
CA ASN A 44 -6.83 -8.16 1.05
C ASN A 44 -7.19 -6.88 0.29
N ILE A 45 -7.19 -6.95 -1.04
CA ILE A 45 -7.53 -5.82 -1.92
C ILE A 45 -8.96 -5.31 -1.67
N LYS A 46 -9.87 -6.16 -1.17
CA LYS A 46 -11.25 -5.77 -0.83
C LYS A 46 -11.35 -4.73 0.28
N HIS A 47 -10.32 -4.61 1.12
CA HIS A 47 -10.27 -3.65 2.24
C HIS A 47 -9.43 -2.41 1.90
N LEU A 48 -9.00 -2.28 0.65
CA LEU A 48 -8.14 -1.22 0.17
C LEU A 48 -8.90 -0.46 -0.93
N GLU A 49 -8.91 0.85 -0.83
CA GLU A 49 -9.39 1.73 -1.87
C GLU A 49 -8.20 2.23 -2.67
N PHE A 50 -8.14 1.87 -3.96
CA PHE A 50 -7.05 2.25 -4.85
C PHE A 50 -7.27 3.65 -5.38
N HIS A 51 -6.24 4.49 -5.26
CA HIS A 51 -6.22 5.81 -5.87
C HIS A 51 -5.73 5.74 -7.33
N PRO A 52 -6.01 6.78 -8.14
CA PRO A 52 -5.41 6.93 -9.47
C PRO A 52 -3.92 7.27 -9.39
N ASP A 53 -3.44 7.71 -8.22
CA ASP A 53 -2.03 8.07 -8.01
C ASP A 53 -1.15 6.80 -7.98
N VAL A 54 -0.17 6.77 -8.87
CA VAL A 54 0.83 5.71 -8.95
C VAL A 54 2.20 6.34 -8.74
N LYS A 55 2.84 5.92 -7.66
CA LYS A 55 4.20 6.32 -7.37
C LYS A 55 5.13 5.26 -7.94
N LYS A 56 6.18 5.67 -8.66
CA LYS A 56 7.23 4.73 -9.08
C LYS A 56 8.07 4.35 -7.87
N ILE A 57 7.85 3.15 -7.34
CA ILE A 57 8.70 2.54 -6.32
C ILE A 57 9.19 1.19 -6.81
N GLU A 58 10.31 0.75 -6.24
CA GLU A 58 10.83 -0.59 -6.47
C GLU A 58 10.07 -1.61 -5.62
N LYS A 59 10.03 -2.86 -6.11
CA LYS A 59 9.53 -4.01 -5.35
C LYS A 59 10.32 -4.10 -4.04
N ASP A 60 9.63 -4.28 -2.92
CA ASP A 60 10.28 -4.35 -1.59
C ASP A 60 10.93 -3.04 -1.11
N ALA A 61 10.38 -1.88 -1.50
CA ALA A 61 10.88 -0.60 -1.00
C ALA A 61 10.91 -0.53 0.54
N SER A 62 11.99 0.00 1.11
CA SER A 62 12.16 0.15 2.57
C SER A 62 11.15 1.14 3.17
N ASP A 63 10.75 0.89 4.41
CA ASP A 63 9.74 1.71 5.12
C ASP A 63 10.11 3.19 5.22
N GLU A 64 11.41 3.51 5.27
CA GLU A 64 11.91 4.90 5.23
C GLU A 64 11.59 5.62 3.91
N LYS A 65 11.78 4.93 2.78
CA LYS A 65 11.49 5.46 1.44
C LYS A 65 9.99 5.68 1.28
N ILE A 66 9.18 4.77 1.83
CA ILE A 66 7.72 4.83 1.80
C ILE A 66 7.18 5.97 2.67
N LYS A 67 7.75 6.17 3.87
CA LYS A 67 7.42 7.32 4.73
C LYS A 67 7.64 8.62 3.96
N ARG A 68 8.82 8.82 3.37
CA ARG A 68 9.13 10.02 2.57
C ARG A 68 8.20 10.21 1.37
N LEU A 69 7.69 9.13 0.79
CA LEU A 69 6.80 9.18 -0.37
C LEU A 69 5.38 9.63 -0.05
N LEU A 70 4.94 9.34 1.18
CA LEU A 70 3.59 9.56 1.71
C LEU A 70 3.51 10.70 2.74
N SER A 71 4.66 11.25 3.15
CA SER A 71 4.79 12.48 3.95
C SER A 71 4.39 13.73 3.17
#